data_AF-A0A168S364-F1
#
_entry.id   AF-A0A168S364-F1
#
_cell.length_a   1.000
_cell.length_b   1.000
_cell.length_c   1.000
_cell.angle_alpha   90.00
_cell.angle_beta   90.00
_cell.angle_gamma   90.00
#
_symmetry.space_group_name_H-M   'P 1'
#
loop_
_entity.id
_entity.type
_entity.pdbx_description
1 polymer ?
#
loop_
_entity_poly.entity_id
_entity_poly.type
_entity_poly.pdbx_seq_one_letter_code
_entity_poly.pdbx_strand_id
1 'polypeptide(L)'
;MTDTDAPEWPDPADKAHAVEQAKQLRDQAAKGGLRFEAYLPPSLALWLLDLIEQDTFLDPSEAVFVILGEHKELAPHADLRRELLKRRIQVAADDSRPGISMEEMKALLREKREAPLPEPARWEKRSRR
;
A
#
# COMPACT_ATOMS: atom_id res chain seq x y z
N MET A 1 3.24 23.36 -24.90
CA MET A 1 4.48 23.10 -24.15
C MET A 1 4.30 21.79 -23.44
N THR A 2 5.03 20.76 -23.86
CA THR A 2 5.07 19.44 -23.22
C THR A 2 5.83 19.57 -21.92
N ASP A 3 5.18 19.28 -20.78
CA ASP A 3 5.82 19.07 -19.48
C ASP A 3 6.84 17.92 -19.63
N THR A 4 8.07 18.29 -19.99
CA THR A 4 9.19 17.36 -20.22
C THR A 4 10.12 17.31 -18.99
N ASP A 5 9.84 18.14 -17.97
CA ASP A 5 10.63 18.29 -16.75
C ASP A 5 9.99 17.69 -15.50
N ALA A 6 8.90 16.90 -15.63
CA ALA A 6 8.43 16.10 -14.51
C ALA A 6 9.45 14.97 -14.29
N PRO A 7 10.16 14.91 -13.15
CA PRO A 7 11.09 13.82 -12.88
C PRO A 7 10.33 12.49 -12.97
N GLU A 8 10.86 11.54 -13.76
CA GLU A 8 10.29 10.20 -13.89
C GLU A 8 10.19 9.60 -12.48
N TRP A 9 8.97 9.30 -12.04
CA TRP A 9 8.72 8.74 -10.72
C TRP A 9 8.35 7.25 -10.83
N PRO A 10 9.00 6.35 -10.06
CA PRO A 10 10.17 6.61 -9.22
C PRO A 10 11.43 6.88 -10.05
N ASP A 11 12.42 7.57 -9.46
CA ASP A 11 13.71 7.83 -10.11
C ASP A 11 14.30 6.51 -10.65
N PRO A 12 14.71 6.43 -11.93
CA PRO A 12 15.33 5.24 -12.48
C PRO A 12 16.50 4.68 -11.66
N ALA A 13 17.28 5.55 -11.01
CA ALA A 13 18.37 5.16 -10.12
C ALA A 13 17.86 4.49 -8.84
N ASP A 14 16.81 5.02 -8.22
CA ASP A 14 16.16 4.41 -7.05
C ASP A 14 15.58 3.04 -7.39
N LYS A 15 14.94 2.93 -8.57
CA LYS A 15 14.43 1.66 -9.08
C LYS A 15 15.55 0.64 -9.31
N ALA A 16 16.65 1.05 -9.93
CA ALA A 16 17.80 0.19 -10.18
C ALA A 16 18.43 -0.30 -8.86
N HIS A 17 18.58 0.61 -7.89
CA HIS A 17 19.07 0.28 -6.56
C HIS A 17 18.16 -0.73 -5.85
N ALA A 18 16.85 -0.52 -5.86
CA ALA A 18 15.88 -1.43 -5.26
C ALA A 18 15.93 -2.84 -5.87
N VAL A 19 16.05 -2.93 -7.20
CA VAL A 19 16.19 -4.21 -7.92
C VAL A 19 17.49 -4.92 -7.52
N GLU A 20 18.60 -4.19 -7.42
CA GLU A 20 19.88 -4.78 -7.07
C GLU A 20 19.91 -5.26 -5.61
N GLN A 21 19.38 -4.46 -4.68
CA GLN A 21 19.20 -4.86 -3.29
C GLN A 21 18.34 -6.13 -3.16
N ALA A 22 17.24 -6.23 -3.91
CA ALA A 22 16.39 -7.42 -3.89
C ALA A 22 17.13 -8.69 -4.36
N LYS A 23 18.02 -8.59 -5.35
CA LYS A 23 18.86 -9.72 -5.77
C LYS A 23 19.84 -10.13 -4.68
N GLN A 24 20.51 -9.16 -4.04
CA GLN A 24 21.49 -9.41 -2.99
C GLN A 24 20.88 -10.08 -1.76
N LEU A 25 19.64 -9.70 -1.39
CA LEU A 25 18.94 -10.25 -0.24
C LEU A 25 18.31 -11.63 -0.49
N ARG A 26 18.29 -12.12 -1.74
CA ARG A 26 17.48 -13.30 -2.13
C ARG A 26 17.86 -14.58 -1.38
N ASP A 27 19.15 -14.87 -1.25
CA ASP A 27 19.63 -16.08 -0.58
C ASP A 27 19.39 -16.03 0.94
N GLN A 28 19.49 -14.84 1.54
CA GLN A 28 19.19 -14.62 2.94
C GLN A 28 17.68 -14.76 3.19
N ALA A 29 16.85 -14.14 2.34
CA ALA A 29 15.40 -14.21 2.43
C ALA A 29 14.88 -15.64 2.25
N ALA A 30 15.49 -16.44 1.37
CA ALA A 30 15.14 -17.84 1.18
C ALA A 30 15.39 -18.70 2.45
N LYS A 31 16.37 -18.34 3.28
CA LYS A 31 16.74 -19.08 4.49
C LYS A 31 16.02 -18.58 5.75
N GLY A 32 15.81 -17.27 5.86
CA GLY A 32 15.37 -16.62 7.09
C GLY A 32 14.15 -15.70 6.95
N GLY A 33 13.56 -15.59 5.76
CA GLY A 33 12.53 -14.61 5.47
C GLY A 33 13.09 -13.19 5.34
N LEU A 34 12.19 -12.23 5.08
CA LEU A 34 12.51 -10.81 4.93
C LEU A 34 11.77 -10.01 6.00
N ARG A 35 12.50 -9.17 6.74
CA ARG A 35 11.93 -8.18 7.66
C ARG A 35 12.11 -6.79 7.08
N PHE A 36 11.04 -6.00 7.12
CA PHE A 36 11.03 -4.60 6.71
C PHE A 36 9.94 -3.86 7.49
N GLU A 37 9.93 -2.54 7.37
CA GLU A 37 8.91 -1.67 7.92
C GLU A 37 8.14 -1.02 6.78
N ALA A 38 6.83 -0.87 6.95
CA ALA A 38 5.96 -0.24 5.97
C ALA A 38 5.03 0.75 6.65
N TYR A 39 4.92 1.94 6.06
CA TYR A 39 3.89 2.90 6.41
C TYR A 39 2.56 2.48 5.76
N LEU A 40 1.49 2.45 6.57
CA LEU A 40 0.14 2.27 6.08
C LEU A 40 -0.57 3.62 6.02
N PRO A 41 -1.13 4.03 4.86
CA PRO A 41 -2.01 5.18 4.78
C PRO A 41 -3.19 5.04 5.75
N PRO A 42 -3.79 6.15 6.24
CA PRO A 42 -4.79 6.11 7.30
C PRO A 42 -5.96 5.14 7.04
N SER A 43 -6.45 5.05 5.80
CA SER A 43 -7.53 4.13 5.44
C SER A 43 -7.14 2.65 5.60
N LEU A 44 -5.91 2.27 5.24
CA LEU A 44 -5.43 0.91 5.45
C LEU A 44 -5.12 0.64 6.91
N ALA A 45 -4.57 1.63 7.62
CA ALA A 45 -4.25 1.50 9.04
C ALA A 45 -5.52 1.27 9.87
N LEU A 46 -6.56 2.08 9.66
CA LEU A 46 -7.84 1.92 10.36
C LEU A 46 -8.51 0.58 10.03
N TRP A 47 -8.59 0.22 8.75
CA TRP A 47 -9.14 -1.08 8.35
C TRP A 47 -8.40 -2.26 9.00
N LEU A 48 -7.08 -2.20 9.10
CA LEU A 48 -6.30 -3.26 9.75
C LEU A 48 -6.55 -3.28 11.27
N LEU A 49 -6.67 -2.12 11.92
CA LEU A 49 -7.01 -2.04 13.34
C LEU A 49 -8.41 -2.60 13.63
N ASP A 50 -9.39 -2.33 12.77
CA ASP A 50 -10.75 -2.86 12.89
C ASP A 50 -10.76 -4.40 12.92
N LEU A 51 -9.90 -5.06 12.13
CA LEU A 51 -9.77 -6.52 12.12
C LEU A 51 -9.22 -7.06 13.45
N ILE A 52 -8.33 -6.31 14.09
CA ILE A 52 -7.79 -6.67 15.41
C ILE A 52 -8.85 -6.44 16.48
N GLU A 53 -9.58 -5.33 16.43
CA GLU A 53 -10.69 -5.04 17.35
C GLU A 53 -11.83 -6.07 17.25
N GLN A 54 -12.00 -6.68 16.08
CA GLN A 54 -12.97 -7.77 15.82
C GLN A 54 -12.43 -9.16 16.17
N ASP A 55 -11.30 -9.27 16.87
CA ASP A 55 -10.63 -10.53 17.22
C ASP A 55 -10.29 -11.43 16.00
N THR A 56 -10.17 -10.84 14.80
CA THR A 56 -9.80 -11.60 13.58
C THR A 56 -8.30 -11.90 13.55
N PHE A 57 -7.48 -10.95 14.01
CA PHE A 57 -6.02 -11.08 14.12
C PHE A 57 -5.54 -10.57 15.46
N LEU A 58 -4.45 -11.14 15.97
CA LEU A 58 -3.83 -10.75 17.23
C LEU A 58 -3.02 -9.45 17.11
N ASP A 59 -2.30 -9.28 15.99
CA ASP A 59 -1.44 -8.12 15.76
C ASP A 59 -1.26 -7.80 14.25
N PRO A 60 -0.75 -6.61 13.90
CA PRO A 60 -0.54 -6.24 12.50
C PRO A 60 0.45 -7.14 11.74
N SER A 61 1.42 -7.76 12.43
CA SER A 61 2.38 -8.66 11.77
C SER A 61 1.68 -9.95 11.32
N GLU A 62 0.79 -10.50 12.14
CA GLU A 62 -0.04 -11.65 11.77
C GLU A 62 -0.98 -11.30 10.61
N ALA A 63 -1.72 -10.18 10.72
CA ALA A 63 -2.63 -9.74 9.68
C ALA A 63 -1.92 -9.60 8.32
N VAL A 64 -0.78 -8.89 8.28
CA VAL A 64 0.01 -8.70 7.06
C VAL A 64 0.54 -10.03 6.52
N PHE A 65 0.98 -10.95 7.38
CA PHE A 65 1.44 -12.27 6.96
C PHE A 65 0.34 -13.06 6.24
N VAL A 66 -0.87 -13.10 6.83
CA VAL A 66 -2.02 -13.81 6.24
C VAL A 66 -2.45 -13.16 4.93
N ILE A 67 -2.67 -11.84 4.92
CA ILE A 67 -3.14 -11.09 3.75
C ILE A 67 -2.14 -11.17 2.58
N LEU A 68 -0.83 -11.15 2.84
CA LEU A 68 0.18 -11.35 1.79
C LEU A 68 0.17 -12.78 1.24
N GLY A 69 -0.14 -13.77 2.07
CA GLY A 69 -0.37 -15.15 1.63
C GLY A 69 -1.55 -15.24 0.66
N GLU A 70 -2.70 -14.69 1.05
CA GLU A 70 -3.90 -14.62 0.20
C GLU A 70 -3.62 -13.88 -1.12
N HIS A 71 -2.87 -12.77 -1.06
CA HIS A 71 -2.50 -12.03 -2.26
C HIS A 71 -1.61 -12.85 -3.20
N LYS A 72 -0.66 -13.61 -2.64
CA LYS A 72 0.20 -14.53 -3.41
C LYS A 72 -0.64 -15.64 -4.06
N GLU A 73 -1.62 -16.20 -3.36
CA GLU A 73 -2.53 -17.21 -3.89
C GLU A 73 -3.43 -16.66 -5.00
N LEU A 74 -3.89 -15.41 -4.89
CA LEU A 74 -4.68 -14.74 -5.91
C LEU A 74 -3.86 -14.42 -7.20
N ALA A 75 -2.54 -14.28 -7.08
CA ALA A 75 -1.67 -13.84 -8.18
C ALA A 75 -1.72 -14.70 -9.48
N PRO A 76 -1.80 -16.04 -9.46
CA PRO A 76 -2.00 -16.84 -10.67
C PRO A 76 -3.40 -16.71 -11.29
N HIS A 77 -4.42 -16.29 -10.53
CA HIS A 77 -5.82 -16.24 -10.97
C HIS A 77 -6.15 -14.92 -11.69
N ALA A 78 -5.70 -14.80 -12.93
CA ALA A 78 -5.88 -13.60 -13.73
C ALA A 78 -7.35 -13.23 -13.99
N ASP A 79 -8.23 -14.22 -14.08
CA ASP A 79 -9.67 -14.08 -14.18
C ASP A 79 -10.27 -13.42 -12.93
N LEU A 80 -9.95 -13.92 -11.73
CA LEU A 80 -10.43 -13.36 -10.47
C LEU A 80 -9.95 -11.93 -10.26
N ARG A 81 -8.67 -11.64 -10.55
CA ARG A 81 -8.17 -10.26 -10.45
C ARG A 81 -8.85 -9.30 -11.42
N ARG A 82 -9.16 -9.77 -12.63
CA ARG A 82 -9.89 -8.97 -13.63
C ARG A 82 -11.30 -8.70 -13.18
N GLU A 83 -11.97 -9.68 -12.60
CA GLU A 83 -13.31 -9.53 -12.04
C GLU A 83 -13.33 -8.58 -10.84
N LEU A 84 -12.34 -8.66 -9.94
CA LEU A 84 -12.16 -7.70 -8.85
C LEU A 84 -11.96 -6.28 -9.37
N LEU A 85 -11.12 -6.10 -10.40
CA LEU A 85 -10.91 -4.80 -11.04
C LEU A 85 -12.21 -4.27 -11.65
N LYS A 86 -12.94 -5.11 -12.38
CA LYS A 86 -14.24 -4.76 -12.98
C LYS A 86 -15.23 -4.27 -11.92
N ARG A 87 -15.35 -4.99 -10.80
CA ARG A 87 -16.24 -4.60 -9.69
C ARG A 87 -15.82 -3.27 -9.05
N ARG A 88 -14.52 -3.04 -8.87
CA ARG A 88 -14.02 -1.74 -8.37
C ARG A 88 -14.38 -0.58 -9.30
N ILE A 89 -14.23 -0.78 -10.62
CA ILE A 89 -14.63 0.23 -11.61
C ILE A 89 -16.14 0.45 -11.55
N GLN A 90 -16.95 -0.60 -11.45
CA GLN A 90 -18.39 -0.48 -11.36
C GLN A 90 -18.82 0.31 -10.11
N VAL A 91 -18.26 -0.02 -8.94
CA VAL A 91 -18.52 0.72 -7.69
C VAL A 91 -18.14 2.20 -7.83
N ALA A 92 -17.03 2.51 -8.50
CA ALA A 92 -16.63 3.89 -8.74
C ALA A 92 -17.53 4.61 -9.75
N ALA A 93 -18.06 3.90 -10.76
CA ALA A 93 -18.99 4.46 -11.73
C ALA A 93 -20.39 4.69 -11.14
N ASP A 94 -20.80 3.84 -10.19
CA ASP A 94 -22.07 3.95 -9.47
C ASP A 94 -22.00 4.94 -8.28
N ASP A 95 -20.82 5.52 -8.01
CA ASP A 95 -20.64 6.51 -6.96
C ASP A 95 -21.40 7.81 -7.31
N SER A 96 -22.43 8.13 -6.53
CA SER A 96 -23.29 9.28 -6.75
C SER A 96 -22.66 10.62 -6.33
N ARG A 97 -21.45 10.61 -5.75
CA ARG A 97 -20.77 11.85 -5.35
C ARG A 97 -20.40 12.67 -6.58
N PRO A 98 -20.53 14.00 -6.51
CA PRO A 98 -20.13 14.86 -7.63
C PRO A 98 -18.64 14.69 -7.91
N GLY A 99 -18.29 14.57 -9.19
CA GLY A 99 -16.90 14.58 -9.61
C GLY A 99 -16.23 15.92 -9.29
N ILE A 100 -14.91 15.90 -9.14
CA ILE A 100 -14.09 17.11 -9.02
C ILE A 100 -13.43 17.41 -10.36
N SER A 101 -13.23 18.69 -10.67
CA SER A 101 -12.47 19.10 -11.84
C SER A 101 -10.99 18.74 -11.68
N MET A 102 -10.26 18.66 -12.80
CA MET A 102 -8.82 18.42 -12.80
C MET A 102 -8.06 19.50 -12.00
N GLU A 103 -8.50 20.75 -12.05
CA GLU A 103 -7.87 21.86 -11.34
C GLU A 103 -8.12 21.78 -9.83
N GLU A 104 -9.34 21.43 -9.40
CA GLU A 104 -9.64 21.15 -7.99
C GLU A 104 -8.83 19.96 -7.47
N MET A 105 -8.71 18.89 -8.26
CA MET A 105 -7.89 17.73 -7.90
C MET A 105 -6.42 18.11 -7.72
N LYS A 106 -5.85 18.89 -8.66
CA LYS A 106 -4.47 19.38 -8.56
C LYS A 106 -4.27 20.27 -7.32
N ALA A 107 -5.23 21.14 -7.03
CA ALA A 107 -5.19 22.00 -5.85
C ALA A 107 -5.18 21.17 -4.56
N LEU A 108 -6.08 20.18 -4.43
CA LEU A 108 -6.14 19.27 -3.29
C LEU A 108 -4.86 18.45 -3.13
N LEU A 109 -4.27 17.96 -4.24
CA LEU A 109 -3.02 17.21 -4.21
C LEU A 109 -1.84 18.09 -3.76
N ARG A 110 -1.82 19.36 -4.19
CA ARG A 110 -0.81 20.34 -3.77
C ARG A 110 -0.95 20.66 -2.28
N GLU A 111 -2.15 20.96 -1.82
CA GLU A 111 -2.45 21.22 -0.42
C GLU A 111 -2.02 20.04 0.47
N LYS A 112 -2.38 18.81 0.09
CA LYS A 112 -1.97 17.60 0.81
C LYS A 112 -0.45 17.37 0.81
N ARG A 113 0.25 17.82 -0.23
CA ARG A 113 1.70 17.72 -0.31
C ARG A 113 2.41 18.78 0.56
N GLU A 114 1.81 19.96 0.69
CA GLU A 114 2.34 21.07 1.49
C GLU A 114 2.01 20.94 2.98
N ALA A 115 0.89 20.28 3.31
CA ALA A 115 0.50 20.03 4.70
C ALA A 115 1.48 19.04 5.38
N PRO A 116 1.94 19.34 6.61
CA PRO A 116 2.74 18.40 7.37
C PRO A 116 1.91 17.15 7.68
N LEU A 117 2.50 15.98 7.43
CA LEU A 117 1.85 14.72 7.81
C LEU A 117 1.82 14.61 9.35
N PRO A 118 0.66 14.30 9.95
CA PRO A 118 0.59 13.94 11.36
C PRO A 118 1.52 12.78 11.70
N GLU A 119 1.94 12.70 12.95
CA GLU A 119 2.76 11.59 13.41
C GLU A 119 1.99 10.26 13.25
N PRO A 120 2.57 9.24 12.59
CA PRO A 120 1.92 7.95 12.43
C PRO A 120 1.85 7.19 13.76
N ALA A 121 0.74 6.51 13.99
CA ALA A 121 0.61 5.56 15.10
C ALA A 121 1.64 4.43 14.97
N ARG A 122 2.17 3.97 16.11
CA ARG A 122 3.14 2.87 16.17
C ARG A 122 2.57 1.72 16.98
N TRP A 123 2.64 0.51 16.43
CA TRP A 123 2.25 -0.70 17.15
C TRP A 123 3.36 -1.13 18.11
N GLU A 124 3.06 -1.17 19.40
CA GLU A 124 4.01 -1.62 20.42
C GLU A 124 3.86 -3.12 20.68
N LYS A 125 4.94 -3.89 20.49
CA LYS A 125 4.94 -5.30 20.85
C LYS A 125 4.99 -5.44 22.36
N ARG A 126 4.03 -6.17 22.93
CA ARG A 126 4.09 -6.53 24.35
C ARG A 126 5.33 -7.40 24.60
N SER A 127 6.23 -6.95 25.47
CA SER A 127 7.33 -7.78 25.96
C SER A 127 6.73 -9.04 26.60
N ARG A 128 7.09 -10.22 26.09
CA ARG A 128 6.78 -11.48 26.77
C ARG A 128 7.51 -11.43 28.12
N ARG A 129 6.77 -11.51 29.21
CA ARG A 129 7.32 -11.73 30.55
C ARG A 129 7.70 -13.20 30.73
#